data_AF-A0A951I4K1-F1
#
_entry.id   AF-A0A951I4K1-F1
#
_cell.length_a   1.000
_cell.length_b   1.000
_cell.length_c   1.000
_cell.angle_alpha   90.00
_cell.angle_beta   90.00
_cell.angle_gamma   90.00
#
_symmetry.space_group_name_H-M   'P 1'
#
loop_
_entity.id
_entity.type
_entity.pdbx_description
1 polymer ?
#
loop_
_entity_poly.entity_id
_entity_poly.type
_entity_poly.pdbx_seq_one_letter_code
_entity_poly.pdbx_strand_id
1 'polypeptide(L)'
;MPSHAAAGVSVATREGRLAVFDDAWETIRARYYDPALRGVDWDEVRARLRPLAAEAGSSAEFYAVMRRMTGTLRDAHTRVYAPEEKFDWQHPRYLGVGILVREVAGQPVVSMVEASSEAARAGLRAGDLLQRIDEENALKV
;
A
#
# COMPACT_ATOMS: atom_id res chain seq x y z
N MET A 1 3.04 -5.19 -25.08
CA MET A 1 1.85 -5.20 -24.20
C MET A 1 0.89 -4.12 -24.69
N PRO A 2 -0.38 -4.41 -24.99
CA PRO A 2 -1.30 -3.37 -25.40
C PRO A 2 -1.59 -2.45 -24.20
N SER A 3 -1.43 -1.16 -24.44
CA SER A 3 -1.76 -0.08 -23.51
C SER A 3 -3.27 0.00 -23.37
N HIS A 4 -3.79 -0.36 -22.19
CA HIS A 4 -5.14 0.04 -21.82
C HIS A 4 -5.07 1.47 -21.30
N ALA A 5 -5.12 2.43 -22.22
CA ALA A 5 -5.62 3.76 -21.87
C ALA A 5 -7.12 3.61 -21.61
N ALA A 6 -7.47 3.07 -20.44
CA ALA A 6 -8.86 3.03 -19.99
C ALA A 6 -9.26 4.47 -19.67
N ALA A 7 -10.25 4.99 -20.40
CA ALA A 7 -11.02 6.13 -19.93
C ALA A 7 -11.39 5.85 -18.47
N GLY A 8 -11.00 6.75 -17.56
CA GLY A 8 -11.01 6.48 -16.12
C GLY A 8 -12.39 6.01 -15.67
N VAL A 9 -12.50 4.73 -15.25
CA VAL A 9 -13.72 4.21 -14.65
C VAL A 9 -13.95 4.96 -13.34
N SER A 10 -15.00 5.78 -13.30
CA SER A 10 -15.33 6.59 -12.14
C SER A 10 -16.02 5.75 -11.08
N VAL A 11 -15.46 5.69 -9.87
CA VAL A 11 -16.10 5.06 -8.70
C VAL A 11 -17.24 5.90 -8.09
N ALA A 12 -17.59 7.04 -8.72
CA ALA A 12 -18.74 7.84 -8.32
C ALA A 12 -20.07 7.13 -8.62
N THR A 13 -20.10 6.29 -9.66
CA THR A 13 -21.31 5.53 -10.01
C THR A 13 -21.26 4.12 -9.43
N ARG A 14 -22.44 3.56 -9.15
CA ARG A 14 -22.58 2.16 -8.72
C ARG A 14 -21.95 1.19 -9.71
N GLU A 15 -22.16 1.42 -11.00
CA GLU A 15 -21.62 0.62 -12.09
C GLU A 15 -20.09 0.68 -12.13
N GLY A 16 -19.51 1.87 -11.97
CA GLY A 16 -18.06 2.02 -11.93
C GLY A 16 -17.42 1.37 -10.72
N ARG A 17 -18.06 1.44 -9.54
CA ARG A 17 -17.62 0.69 -8.35
C ARG A 17 -17.64 -0.82 -8.58
N LEU A 18 -18.71 -1.34 -9.19
CA LEU A 18 -18.81 -2.76 -9.50
C LEU A 18 -17.75 -3.20 -10.51
N ALA A 19 -17.52 -2.41 -11.57
CA ALA A 19 -16.49 -2.70 -12.57
C ALA A 19 -15.09 -2.75 -11.95
N VAL A 20 -14.72 -1.76 -11.12
CA VAL A 20 -13.42 -1.73 -10.43
C VAL A 20 -13.28 -2.88 -9.42
N PHE A 21 -14.35 -3.17 -8.67
CA PHE A 21 -14.34 -4.29 -7.72
C PHE A 21 -14.12 -5.63 -8.44
N ASP A 22 -14.89 -5.89 -9.50
CA ASP A 22 -14.83 -7.15 -10.24
C ASP A 22 -13.47 -7.33 -10.94
N ASP A 23 -12.92 -6.27 -11.54
CA ASP A 23 -11.60 -6.30 -12.18
C ASP A 23 -10.47 -6.61 -11.18
N ALA A 24 -10.48 -5.96 -10.01
CA ALA A 24 -9.48 -6.23 -8.98
C ALA A 24 -9.62 -7.65 -8.42
N TRP A 25 -10.85 -8.10 -8.17
CA TRP A 25 -11.12 -9.45 -7.67
C TRP A 25 -10.67 -10.52 -8.66
N GLU A 26 -10.96 -10.34 -9.95
CA GLU A 26 -10.56 -11.26 -11.02
C GLU A 26 -9.05 -11.24 -11.24
N THR A 27 -8.43 -10.06 -11.20
CA THR A 27 -6.98 -9.90 -11.30
C THR A 27 -6.27 -10.66 -10.19
N ILE A 28 -6.74 -10.55 -8.94
CA ILE A 28 -6.17 -11.30 -7.82
C ILE A 28 -6.40 -12.81 -8.05
N ARG A 29 -7.62 -13.24 -8.37
CA ARG A 29 -7.91 -14.66 -8.64
C ARG A 29 -6.97 -15.26 -9.69
N ALA A 30 -6.70 -14.51 -10.76
CA ALA A 30 -5.92 -14.98 -11.91
C ALA A 30 -4.40 -14.86 -11.73
N ARG A 31 -3.93 -13.93 -10.89
CA ARG A 31 -2.50 -13.55 -10.85
C ARG A 31 -1.86 -13.61 -9.48
N TYR A 32 -2.60 -13.97 -8.43
CA TYR A 32 -2.00 -14.16 -7.11
C TYR A 32 -0.93 -15.26 -7.16
N TYR A 33 0.19 -15.07 -6.45
CA TYR A 33 1.34 -15.98 -6.56
C TYR A 33 1.03 -17.40 -6.09
N ASP A 34 0.11 -17.54 -5.14
CA ASP A 34 -0.40 -18.80 -4.62
C ASP A 34 -1.77 -19.08 -5.27
N PRO A 35 -1.88 -20.07 -6.18
CA PRO A 35 -3.14 -20.40 -6.83
C PRO A 35 -4.27 -20.80 -5.86
N ALA A 36 -3.93 -21.24 -4.65
CA ALA A 36 -4.92 -21.59 -3.62
C ALA A 36 -5.40 -20.37 -2.80
N LEU A 37 -4.91 -19.16 -3.10
CA LEU A 37 -5.25 -17.92 -2.39
C LEU A 37 -5.10 -18.06 -0.87
N ARG A 38 -4.08 -18.81 -0.42
CA ARG A 38 -3.81 -19.12 1.00
C ARG A 38 -4.99 -19.83 1.70
N GLY A 39 -5.79 -20.57 0.93
CA GLY A 39 -6.98 -21.30 1.40
C GLY A 39 -8.22 -20.44 1.60
N VAL A 40 -8.23 -19.19 1.13
CA VAL A 40 -9.40 -18.30 1.21
C VAL A 40 -10.43 -18.69 0.14
N ASP A 41 -11.69 -18.85 0.55
CA ASP A 41 -12.80 -18.97 -0.39
C ASP A 41 -13.06 -17.61 -1.06
N TRP A 42 -12.48 -17.44 -2.23
CA TRP A 42 -12.50 -16.16 -2.94
C TRP A 42 -13.87 -15.82 -3.51
N ASP A 43 -14.67 -16.82 -3.87
CA ASP A 43 -16.03 -16.63 -4.36
C ASP A 43 -16.95 -16.18 -3.20
N GLU A 44 -16.76 -16.71 -1.98
CA GLU A 44 -17.44 -16.23 -0.77
C GLU A 44 -17.08 -14.77 -0.46
N VAL A 45 -15.80 -14.38 -0.59
CA VAL A 45 -15.35 -12.99 -0.41
C VAL A 45 -16.09 -12.05 -1.37
N ARG A 46 -16.22 -12.42 -2.65
CA ARG A 46 -16.98 -11.65 -3.64
C ARG A 46 -18.44 -11.54 -3.26
N ALA A 47 -19.07 -12.66 -2.91
CA ALA A 47 -20.49 -12.69 -2.54
C ALA A 47 -20.80 -11.75 -1.36
N ARG A 48 -19.90 -11.67 -0.38
CA ARG A 48 -20.05 -10.80 0.80
C ARG A 48 -19.75 -9.33 0.53
N LEU A 49 -18.68 -9.03 -0.20
CA LEU A 49 -18.16 -7.66 -0.28
C LEU A 49 -18.63 -6.89 -1.52
N ARG A 50 -18.96 -7.57 -2.62
CA ARG A 50 -19.41 -6.92 -3.85
C ARG A 50 -20.67 -6.06 -3.65
N PRO A 51 -21.71 -6.48 -2.89
CA PRO A 51 -22.84 -5.62 -2.59
C PRO A 51 -22.45 -4.38 -1.79
N LEU A 52 -21.55 -4.51 -0.81
CA LEU A 52 -21.07 -3.38 -0.01
C LEU A 52 -20.30 -2.36 -0.86
N ALA A 53 -19.50 -2.85 -1.83
CA ALA A 53 -18.82 -1.98 -2.78
C ALA A 53 -19.81 -1.21 -3.66
N ALA A 54 -20.89 -1.85 -4.10
CA ALA A 54 -21.93 -1.22 -4.92
C ALA A 54 -22.64 -0.08 -4.16
N GLU A 55 -22.96 -0.30 -2.89
CA GLU A 55 -23.72 0.63 -2.05
C GLU A 55 -22.87 1.66 -1.30
N ALA A 56 -21.54 1.66 -1.49
CA ALA A 56 -20.67 2.68 -0.92
C ALA A 56 -21.09 4.09 -1.38
N GLY A 57 -21.27 5.00 -0.42
CA GLY A 57 -21.71 6.38 -0.63
C GLY A 57 -20.57 7.34 -0.99
N SER A 58 -19.31 6.91 -0.85
CA SER A 58 -18.13 7.71 -1.19
C SER A 58 -16.98 6.86 -1.71
N SER A 59 -16.00 7.50 -2.37
CA SER A 59 -14.74 6.85 -2.76
C SER A 59 -14.01 6.26 -1.56
N ALA A 60 -14.00 6.97 -0.42
CA ALA A 60 -13.34 6.50 0.80
C ALA A 60 -13.98 5.20 1.34
N GLU A 61 -15.31 5.13 1.35
CA GLU A 61 -16.05 3.91 1.73
C GLU A 61 -15.79 2.77 0.74
N PHE A 62 -15.79 3.06 -0.56
CA PHE A 62 -15.48 2.06 -1.59
C PHE A 62 -14.08 1.45 -1.38
N TYR A 63 -13.05 2.28 -1.22
CA TYR A 63 -11.68 1.80 -0.99
C TYR A 63 -11.52 1.12 0.37
N ALA A 64 -12.35 1.43 1.37
CA ALA A 64 -12.40 0.64 2.60
C ALA A 64 -12.92 -0.79 2.36
N VAL A 65 -13.92 -0.97 1.49
CA VAL A 65 -14.38 -2.32 1.08
C VAL A 65 -13.30 -3.04 0.28
N MET A 66 -12.61 -2.36 -0.65
CA MET A 66 -11.49 -2.96 -1.41
C MET A 66 -10.36 -3.44 -0.49
N ARG A 67 -10.01 -2.66 0.54
CA ARG A 67 -9.02 -3.07 1.55
C ARG A 67 -9.49 -4.24 2.41
N ARG A 68 -10.80 -4.34 2.72
CA ARG A 68 -11.36 -5.53 3.37
C ARG A 68 -11.21 -6.76 2.49
N MET A 69 -11.45 -6.64 1.18
CA MET A 69 -11.27 -7.74 0.23
C MET A 69 -9.83 -8.25 0.23
N THR A 70 -8.82 -7.39 0.01
CA THR A 70 -7.42 -7.84 0.02
C THR A 70 -6.94 -8.28 1.41
N GLY A 71 -7.51 -7.71 2.48
CA GLY A 71 -7.21 -8.09 3.85
C GLY A 71 -7.57 -9.54 4.19
N THR A 72 -8.53 -10.15 3.49
CA THR A 72 -8.88 -11.57 3.70
C THR A 72 -7.73 -12.52 3.38
N LEU A 73 -6.82 -12.14 2.48
CA LEU A 73 -5.64 -12.92 2.10
C LEU A 73 -4.58 -12.97 3.21
N ARG A 74 -4.63 -12.04 4.19
CA ARG A 74 -3.62 -11.90 5.26
C ARG A 74 -2.20 -11.81 4.69
N ASP A 75 -2.05 -11.03 3.62
CA ASP A 75 -0.80 -10.80 2.91
C ASP A 75 -0.46 -9.32 2.92
N ALA A 76 0.68 -8.99 3.53
CA ALA A 76 1.12 -7.62 3.67
C ALA A 76 1.51 -6.96 2.34
N HIS A 77 1.72 -7.71 1.26
CA HIS A 77 2.17 -7.19 -0.04
C HIS A 77 1.04 -7.05 -1.08
N THR A 78 -0.18 -7.49 -0.74
CA THR A 78 -1.35 -7.36 -1.61
C THR A 78 -2.27 -6.27 -1.09
N ARG A 79 -2.19 -5.10 -1.72
CA ARG A 79 -2.85 -3.87 -1.25
C ARG A 79 -3.56 -3.17 -2.40
N VAL A 80 -4.61 -2.43 -2.07
CA VAL A 80 -5.30 -1.50 -2.97
C VAL A 80 -5.16 -0.10 -2.39
N TYR A 81 -4.89 0.87 -3.26
CA TYR A 81 -4.78 2.29 -2.93
C TYR A 81 -5.79 3.06 -3.77
N ALA A 82 -6.46 4.04 -3.16
CA ALA A 82 -7.25 5.02 -3.86
C ALA A 82 -6.36 5.87 -4.79
N PRO A 83 -6.90 6.48 -5.85
CA PRO A 83 -6.13 7.34 -6.75
C PRO A 83 -5.44 8.48 -6.01
N GLU A 84 -6.05 9.01 -4.95
CA GLU A 84 -5.52 10.08 -4.10
C GLU A 84 -4.42 9.57 -3.15
N GLU A 85 -4.43 8.27 -2.84
CA GLU A 85 -3.41 7.57 -2.05
C GLU A 85 -2.23 7.09 -2.91
N LYS A 86 -2.23 7.35 -4.23
CA LYS A 86 -1.08 7.03 -5.11
C LYS A 86 0.14 7.85 -4.68
N PHE A 87 0.86 7.32 -3.71
CA PHE A 87 2.28 7.47 -3.61
C PHE A 87 2.89 6.87 -4.88
N ASP A 88 3.75 7.61 -5.59
CA ASP A 88 4.43 7.06 -6.77
C ASP A 88 5.44 6.02 -6.30
N TRP A 89 4.99 4.78 -6.10
CA TRP A 89 5.84 3.65 -5.76
C TRP A 89 6.80 3.28 -6.89
N GLN A 90 6.54 3.72 -8.13
CA GLN A 90 7.42 3.48 -9.27
C GLN A 90 8.54 4.52 -9.34
N HIS A 91 8.27 5.75 -8.91
CA HIS A 91 9.27 6.82 -8.74
C HIS A 91 9.12 7.50 -7.38
N PRO A 92 9.46 6.82 -6.28
CA PRO A 92 9.40 7.43 -4.97
C PRO A 92 10.44 8.56 -4.89
N ARG A 93 10.01 9.80 -5.12
CA ARG A 93 10.87 10.98 -5.01
C ARG A 93 10.87 11.45 -3.56
N TYR A 94 11.82 10.94 -2.79
CA TYR A 94 12.15 11.48 -1.48
C TYR A 94 13.35 12.43 -1.63
N LEU A 95 13.20 13.66 -1.15
CA LEU A 95 14.35 14.50 -0.80
C LEU A 95 14.68 14.17 0.65
N GLY A 96 15.71 13.36 0.86
CA GLY A 96 16.17 12.97 2.20
C GLY A 96 17.68 13.10 2.31
N VAL A 97 18.20 12.95 3.53
CA VAL A 97 19.64 13.01 3.79
C VAL A 97 20.38 11.71 3.45
N GLY A 98 19.70 10.71 2.88
CA GLY A 98 20.26 9.42 2.48
C GLY A 98 20.36 8.38 3.59
N ILE A 99 19.34 8.29 4.47
CA ILE A 99 19.23 7.24 5.48
C ILE A 99 17.91 6.48 5.36
N LEU A 100 17.92 5.21 5.73
CA LEU A 100 16.72 4.41 5.92
C LEU A 100 16.61 3.99 7.38
N VAL A 101 15.56 4.42 8.05
CA VAL A 101 15.30 4.11 9.46
C VAL A 101 14.32 2.94 9.56
N ARG A 102 14.62 2.00 10.45
CA ARG A 102 13.74 0.88 10.81
C ARG A 102 13.59 0.78 12.30
N GLU A 103 12.47 0.27 12.76
CA GLU A 103 12.32 -0.11 14.16
C GLU A 103 13.01 -1.45 14.40
N VAL A 104 13.94 -1.50 15.36
CA VAL A 104 14.63 -2.70 15.81
C VAL A 104 14.54 -2.74 17.34
N ALA A 105 13.92 -3.78 17.89
CA ALA A 105 13.67 -3.92 19.33
C ALA A 105 13.01 -2.68 19.96
N GLY A 106 12.04 -2.08 19.25
CA GLY A 106 11.31 -0.88 19.72
C GLY A 106 12.09 0.43 19.60
N GLN A 107 13.26 0.43 18.96
CA GLN A 107 14.06 1.64 18.76
C GLN A 107 14.17 2.02 17.27
N PRO A 108 14.11 3.31 16.92
CA PRO A 108 14.37 3.77 15.57
C PRO A 108 15.88 3.71 15.27
N VAL A 109 16.27 2.74 14.46
CA VAL A 109 17.67 2.48 14.09
C VAL A 109 17.90 2.84 12.64
N VAL A 110 18.98 3.57 12.36
CA VAL A 110 19.50 3.76 11.01
C VAL A 110 19.93 2.40 10.48
N SER A 111 19.16 1.85 9.55
CA SER A 111 19.41 0.51 8.98
C SER A 111 20.26 0.54 7.72
N MET A 112 20.30 1.68 7.04
CA MET A 112 21.11 1.90 5.84
C MET A 112 21.49 3.38 5.76
N VAL A 113 22.70 3.63 5.24
CA VAL A 113 23.17 4.95 4.85
C VAL A 113 23.60 4.86 3.40
N GLU A 114 23.01 5.69 2.54
CA GLU A 114 23.33 5.74 1.12
C GLU A 114 24.73 6.32 0.91
N ALA A 115 25.53 5.67 0.07
CA ALA A 115 26.86 6.15 -0.27
C ALA A 115 26.79 7.54 -0.91
N SER A 116 27.75 8.42 -0.55
CA SER A 116 27.85 9.80 -1.03
C SER A 116 26.73 10.77 -0.58
N SER A 117 25.81 10.33 0.27
CA SER A 117 24.77 11.18 0.88
C SER A 117 25.31 12.18 1.91
N GLU A 118 24.51 13.19 2.26
CA GLU A 118 24.86 14.12 3.34
C GLU A 118 24.98 13.41 4.69
N ALA A 119 24.14 12.41 4.96
CA ALA A 119 24.26 11.59 6.16
C ALA A 119 25.59 10.82 6.21
N ALA A 120 26.03 10.25 5.09
CA ALA A 120 27.34 9.59 5.02
C ALA A 120 28.49 10.58 5.27
N ARG A 121 28.41 11.80 4.70
CA ARG A 121 29.41 12.87 4.92
C ARG A 121 29.42 13.37 6.36
N ALA A 122 28.25 13.40 7.02
CA ALA A 122 28.10 13.70 8.43
C ALA A 122 28.54 12.55 9.36
N GLY A 123 28.89 11.39 8.79
CA GLY A 123 29.45 10.25 9.52
C GLY A 123 28.42 9.29 10.12
N LEU A 124 27.14 9.40 9.75
CA LEU A 124 26.11 8.43 10.18
C LEU A 124 26.45 7.03 9.65
N ARG A 125 26.07 6.01 10.42
CA ARG A 125 26.31 4.60 10.12
C ARG A 125 25.07 3.75 10.36
N ALA A 126 25.00 2.63 9.67
CA ALA A 126 24.04 1.59 10.00
C ALA A 126 24.28 1.10 11.43
N GLY A 127 23.22 1.04 12.23
CA GLY A 127 23.25 0.74 13.67
C GLY A 127 23.08 1.97 14.57
N ASP A 128 23.21 3.19 14.04
CA ASP A 128 23.00 4.39 14.84
C ASP A 128 21.54 4.51 15.29
N LEU A 129 21.32 4.94 16.53
CA LEU A 129 20.00 5.22 17.05
C LEU A 129 19.58 6.64 16.68
N LEU A 130 18.44 6.77 16.01
CA LEU A 130 17.85 8.07 15.75
C LEU A 130 17.17 8.55 17.04
N GLN A 131 17.74 9.57 17.68
CA GLN A 131 17.16 10.10 18.92
C GLN A 131 16.15 11.21 18.65
N ARG A 132 16.49 12.14 17.76
CA ARG A 132 15.71 13.35 17.49
C ARG A 132 15.82 13.76 16.03
N ILE A 133 14.78 14.42 15.53
CA ILE A 133 14.79 15.19 14.29
C ILE A 133 14.38 16.60 14.67
N ASP A 134 15.26 17.57 14.41
CA ASP A 134 15.11 18.93 14.92
C ASP A 134 14.83 18.95 16.44
N GLU A 135 13.67 19.46 16.86
CA GLU A 135 13.27 19.50 18.26
C GLU A 135 12.43 18.29 18.68
N GLU A 136 11.99 17.43 17.75
CA GLU A 136 11.08 16.31 18.01
C GLU A 136 11.82 15.01 18.33
N ASN A 137 11.35 14.26 19.33
CA ASN A 137 11.88 12.95 19.65
C ASN A 137 11.46 11.92 18.60
N ALA A 138 12.41 11.12 18.13
CA ALA A 138 12.14 10.07 17.15
C ALA A 138 11.44 8.83 17.77
N LEU A 139 11.44 8.74 19.11
CA LEU A 139 10.59 7.82 19.86
C LEU A 139 9.25 8.52 20.13
N LYS A 140 8.16 7.96 19.59
CA LYS A 140 6.82 8.29 20.09
C LYS A 140 6.68 7.67 21.47
N VAL A 141 6.75 8.51 22.51
CA VAL A 141 6.37 8.14 23.89
C VAL A 141 4.86 8.11 23.99
#